data_AF-A0A177MV84-F1
#
_entry.id   AF-A0A177MV84-F1
#
_cell.length_a   1.000
_cell.length_b   1.000
_cell.length_c   1.000
_cell.angle_alpha   90.00
_cell.angle_beta   90.00
_cell.angle_gamma   90.00
#
_symmetry.space_group_name_H-M   'P 1'
#
loop_
_entity.id
_entity.type
_entity.pdbx_description
1 polymer ?
#
loop_
_entity_poly.entity_id
_entity_poly.type
_entity_poly.pdbx_seq_one_letter_code
_entity_poly.pdbx_strand_id
1 'polypeptide(L)'
;MLEGLEILKSTGYEITEEAVNEHCLKVETPSFSAAIYVKDNEVSSVWYNDPIGRDSTTGKEQKVELYLSRYGLLSNWELRMDNGWMHYWFNPSDKVAMVYGIHKDVIRFNQYHAEPANLVR
;
A
#
# COMPACT_ATOMS: atom_id res chain seq x y z
N MET A 1 -3.97 16.49 10.94
CA MET A 1 -3.10 17.36 10.11
C MET A 1 -1.63 17.33 10.54
N LEU A 2 -1.29 17.50 11.83
CA LEU A 2 0.10 17.51 12.30
C LEU A 2 0.92 16.27 11.88
N GLU A 3 0.39 15.07 12.08
CA GLU A 3 1.09 13.82 11.70
C GLU A 3 1.37 13.71 10.20
N GLY A 4 0.41 14.12 9.35
CA GLY A 4 0.59 14.13 7.91
C GLY A 4 1.72 15.07 7.49
N LEU A 5 1.75 16.29 8.04
CA LEU A 5 2.82 17.24 7.76
C LEU A 5 4.20 16.72 8.23
N GLU A 6 4.27 16.04 9.37
CA GLU A 6 5.53 15.42 9.83
C GLU A 6 6.04 14.34 8.87
N ILE A 7 5.14 13.58 8.22
CA ILE A 7 5.52 12.62 7.17
C ILE A 7 6.17 13.36 6.00
N LEU A 8 5.57 14.45 5.49
CA LEU A 8 6.19 15.22 4.40
C LEU A 8 7.54 15.83 4.82
N LYS A 9 7.65 16.36 6.03
CA LYS A 9 8.91 16.89 6.58
C LYS A 9 10.01 15.84 6.65
N SER A 10 9.66 14.60 7.00
CA SER A 10 10.63 13.50 7.10
C SER A 10 11.32 13.16 5.78
N THR A 11 10.76 13.59 4.64
CA THR A 11 11.38 13.41 3.33
C THR A 11 12.61 14.30 3.14
N GLY A 12 12.75 15.38 3.91
CA GLY A 12 13.87 16.33 3.83
C GLY A 12 13.80 17.27 2.61
N TYR A 13 12.74 17.22 1.81
CA TYR A 13 12.54 18.09 0.65
C TYR A 13 11.66 19.29 1.00
N GLU A 14 11.71 20.31 0.13
CA GLU A 14 10.85 21.48 0.23
C GLU A 14 9.37 21.10 0.09
N ILE A 15 8.55 21.62 1.00
CA ILE A 15 7.10 21.45 1.00
C ILE A 15 6.48 22.71 0.41
N THR A 16 5.65 22.53 -0.62
CA THR A 16 4.85 23.60 -1.20
C THR A 16 3.40 23.45 -0.77
N GLU A 17 2.69 24.56 -0.62
CA GLU A 17 1.28 24.62 -0.26
C GLU A 17 0.48 25.17 -1.43
N GLU A 18 -0.60 24.48 -1.80
CA GLU A 18 -1.51 24.87 -2.87
C GLU A 18 -2.94 24.96 -2.30
N ALA A 19 -3.67 26.04 -2.60
CA ALA A 19 -5.01 26.29 -2.04
C ALA A 19 -6.04 26.77 -3.07
N VAL A 20 -5.71 26.73 -4.37
CA VAL A 20 -6.53 27.34 -5.42
C VAL A 20 -7.78 26.51 -5.76
N ASN A 21 -7.67 25.17 -5.71
CA ASN A 21 -8.81 24.26 -5.96
C ASN A 21 -9.10 23.39 -4.74
N GLU A 22 -8.05 22.79 -4.18
CA GLU A 22 -8.10 21.95 -3.00
C GLU A 22 -6.88 22.30 -2.16
N HIS A 23 -7.06 22.41 -0.84
CA HIS A 23 -5.95 22.73 0.06
C HIS A 23 -5.06 21.50 0.20
N CYS A 24 -3.82 21.60 -0.29
CA CYS A 24 -2.85 20.52 -0.17
C CYS A 24 -1.44 21.00 0.15
N LEU A 25 -0.69 20.11 0.79
CA LEU A 25 0.73 20.24 1.10
C LEU A 25 1.46 19.17 0.29
N LYS A 26 2.46 19.53 -0.50
CA LYS A 26 3.10 18.60 -1.43
C LYS A 26 4.62 18.73 -1.50
N VAL A 27 5.26 17.60 -1.78
CA VAL A 27 6.67 17.47 -2.17
C VAL A 27 6.71 16.95 -3.59
N GLU A 28 7.44 17.64 -4.47
CA GLU A 28 7.65 17.24 -5.87
C GLU A 28 9.14 17.11 -6.15
N THR A 29 9.56 15.94 -6.63
CA THR A 29 10.94 15.66 -7.05
C THR A 29 10.93 14.87 -8.36
N PRO A 30 12.07 14.78 -9.07
CA PRO A 30 12.17 13.91 -10.25
C PRO A 30 11.97 12.42 -9.95
N SER A 31 12.23 11.96 -8.71
CA SER A 31 12.17 10.55 -8.33
C SER A 31 10.81 10.14 -7.76
N PHE A 32 10.15 11.04 -7.03
CA PHE A 32 8.81 10.81 -6.49
C PHE A 32 8.06 12.13 -6.24
N SER A 33 6.77 12.01 -6.02
CA SER A 33 5.92 13.12 -5.58
C SER A 33 4.92 12.63 -4.55
N ALA A 34 4.59 13.47 -3.58
CA ALA A 34 3.62 13.16 -2.53
C ALA A 34 2.80 14.42 -2.22
N ALA A 35 1.50 14.25 -1.99
CA ALA A 35 0.61 15.32 -1.56
C ALA A 35 -0.31 14.85 -0.45
N ILE A 36 -0.60 15.75 0.49
CA ILE A 36 -1.57 15.56 1.56
C ILE A 36 -2.64 16.63 1.36
N TYR A 37 -3.86 16.18 1.19
CA TYR A 37 -5.02 17.05 1.05
C TYR A 37 -5.66 17.27 2.41
N VAL A 38 -6.00 18.51 2.70
CA VAL A 38 -6.50 18.94 3.99
C VAL A 38 -7.92 19.47 3.83
N LYS A 39 -8.83 18.97 4.68
CA LYS A 39 -10.20 19.45 4.78
C LYS A 39 -10.59 19.49 6.25
N ASP A 40 -11.23 20.58 6.68
CA ASP A 40 -11.69 20.75 8.07
C ASP A 40 -10.57 20.50 9.11
N ASN A 41 -9.34 20.93 8.80
CA ASN A 41 -8.14 20.76 9.64
C ASN A 41 -7.69 19.28 9.81
N GLU A 42 -8.22 18.37 8.99
CA GLU A 42 -7.91 16.95 8.96
C GLU A 42 -7.31 16.54 7.61
N VAL A 43 -6.57 15.42 7.60
CA VAL A 43 -6.10 14.84 6.34
C VAL A 43 -7.28 14.15 5.68
N SER A 44 -7.73 14.65 4.52
CA SER A 44 -8.85 14.08 3.78
C SER A 44 -8.41 12.98 2.83
N SER A 45 -7.27 13.17 2.18
CA SER A 45 -6.70 12.19 1.27
C SER A 45 -5.19 12.40 1.13
N VAL A 46 -4.53 11.40 0.55
CA VAL A 46 -3.11 11.45 0.24
C VAL A 46 -2.90 10.97 -1.19
N TRP A 47 -1.93 11.56 -1.86
CA TRP A 47 -1.48 11.13 -3.17
C TRP A 47 0.02 10.86 -3.13
N TYR A 48 0.44 9.81 -3.82
CA TYR A 48 1.84 9.42 -3.91
C TYR A 48 2.11 8.87 -5.30
N ASN A 49 3.21 9.31 -5.91
CA ASN A 49 3.68 8.85 -7.19
C ASN A 49 5.18 8.59 -7.13
N ASP A 50 5.56 7.33 -7.31
CA ASP A 50 6.96 6.90 -7.42
C ASP A 50 7.12 6.15 -8.74
N PRO A 51 7.40 6.87 -9.84
CA PRO A 51 7.55 6.25 -11.15
C PRO A 51 8.74 5.30 -11.21
N ILE A 52 9.82 5.56 -10.46
CA ILE A 52 11.03 4.74 -10.50
C ILE A 52 10.80 3.42 -9.77
N GLY A 53 10.27 3.47 -8.54
CA GLY A 53 10.01 2.27 -7.74
C GLY A 53 8.90 1.41 -8.35
N ARG A 54 7.87 2.02 -8.96
CA ARG A 54 6.74 1.30 -9.56
C ARG A 54 7.14 0.23 -10.57
N ASP A 55 8.17 0.50 -11.38
CA ASP A 55 8.60 -0.42 -12.43
C ASP A 55 9.74 -1.35 -12.01
N SER A 56 10.53 -0.94 -11.02
CA SER A 56 11.63 -1.74 -10.48
C SER A 56 11.14 -3.01 -9.77
N THR A 57 11.94 -4.08 -9.83
CA THR A 57 11.66 -5.32 -9.07
C THR A 57 11.64 -5.06 -7.57
N THR A 58 12.63 -4.32 -7.06
CA THR A 58 12.73 -3.99 -5.62
C THR A 58 11.54 -3.18 -5.14
N GLY A 59 11.10 -2.15 -5.88
CA GLY A 59 9.93 -1.36 -5.48
C GLY A 59 8.63 -2.17 -5.54
N LYS A 60 8.51 -3.10 -6.50
CA LYS A 60 7.41 -4.07 -6.56
C LYS A 60 7.38 -5.00 -5.35
N GLU A 61 8.54 -5.48 -4.90
CA GLU A 61 8.67 -6.32 -3.69
C GLU A 61 8.32 -5.53 -2.42
N GLN A 62 8.90 -4.34 -2.26
CA GLN A 62 8.61 -3.43 -1.14
C GLN A 62 7.13 -3.07 -1.06
N LYS A 63 6.48 -2.85 -2.20
CA LYS A 63 5.04 -2.60 -2.29
C LYS A 63 4.23 -3.79 -1.75
N VAL A 64 4.59 -5.01 -2.12
CA VAL A 64 3.93 -6.21 -1.58
C VAL A 64 4.12 -6.26 -0.06
N GLU A 65 5.35 -6.19 0.42
CA GLU A 65 5.67 -6.24 1.85
C GLU A 65 4.95 -5.16 2.67
N LEU A 66 4.89 -3.92 2.17
CA LEU A 66 4.20 -2.81 2.83
C LEU A 66 2.69 -3.09 2.98
N TYR A 67 2.07 -3.72 1.97
CA TYR A 67 0.67 -4.12 2.08
C TYR A 67 0.48 -5.31 3.02
N LEU A 68 1.31 -6.35 2.92
CA LEU A 68 1.21 -7.51 3.81
C LEU A 68 1.40 -7.11 5.29
N SER A 69 2.40 -6.29 5.58
CA SER A 69 2.72 -5.81 6.94
C SER A 69 1.60 -4.95 7.55
N ARG A 70 0.80 -4.27 6.72
CA ARG A 70 -0.37 -3.50 7.19
C ARG A 70 -1.46 -4.39 7.80
N TYR A 71 -1.55 -5.66 7.38
CA TYR A 71 -2.63 -6.56 7.77
C TYR A 71 -2.14 -7.82 8.48
N GLY A 72 -0.89 -7.86 8.93
CA GLY A 72 -0.34 -8.94 9.74
C GLY A 72 1.19 -8.97 9.72
N LEU A 73 1.80 -9.74 10.62
CA LEU A 73 3.26 -9.94 10.62
C LEU A 73 3.70 -10.61 9.32
N LEU A 74 4.76 -10.11 8.68
CA LEU A 74 5.28 -10.67 7.41
C LEU A 74 5.54 -12.18 7.48
N SER A 75 6.03 -12.67 8.62
CA SER A 75 6.29 -14.10 8.86
C SER A 75 5.05 -14.98 8.83
N ASN A 76 3.85 -14.40 8.97
CA ASN A 76 2.59 -15.15 8.92
C ASN A 76 2.05 -15.29 7.50
N TRP A 77 2.63 -14.59 6.52
CA TRP A 77 2.17 -14.60 5.14
C TRP A 77 2.89 -15.67 4.32
N GLU A 78 2.11 -16.43 3.56
CA GLU A 78 2.57 -17.50 2.68
C GLU A 78 2.11 -17.22 1.25
N LEU A 79 3.04 -17.19 0.30
CA LEU A 79 2.71 -17.24 -1.12
C LEU A 79 2.30 -18.68 -1.47
N ARG A 80 1.01 -18.93 -1.67
CA ARG A 80 0.49 -20.29 -1.94
C ARG A 80 0.24 -20.58 -3.41
N MET A 81 0.07 -19.55 -4.23
CA MET A 81 -0.15 -19.70 -5.66
C MET A 81 0.43 -18.52 -6.41
N ASP A 82 1.13 -18.83 -7.49
CA ASP A 82 1.69 -17.87 -8.45
C ASP A 82 1.53 -18.46 -9.84
N ASN A 83 0.80 -17.77 -10.72
CA ASN A 83 0.62 -18.16 -12.11
C ASN A 83 1.24 -17.17 -13.11
N GLY A 84 2.12 -16.28 -12.64
CA GLY A 84 2.74 -15.20 -13.42
C GLY A 84 1.84 -13.96 -13.62
N TRP A 85 0.52 -14.09 -13.46
CA TRP A 85 -0.44 -12.98 -13.59
C TRP A 85 -0.98 -12.53 -12.24
N MET A 86 -1.20 -13.51 -11.35
CA MET A 86 -1.78 -13.35 -10.03
C MET A 86 -0.94 -14.08 -8.99
N HIS A 87 -0.70 -13.41 -7.87
CA HIS A 87 0.07 -13.91 -6.74
C HIS A 87 -0.82 -13.92 -5.51
N TYR A 88 -1.04 -15.11 -4.92
CA TYR A 88 -1.98 -15.32 -3.83
C TYR A 88 -1.23 -15.51 -2.52
N TRP A 89 -1.33 -14.50 -1.66
CA TRP A 89 -0.77 -14.49 -0.32
C TRP A 89 -1.84 -14.81 0.71
N PHE A 90 -1.52 -15.71 1.64
CA PHE A 90 -2.42 -16.11 2.71
C PHE A 90 -1.75 -15.87 4.05
N ASN A 91 -2.48 -15.29 4.98
CA ASN A 91 -2.12 -15.23 6.39
C ASN A 91 -3.06 -16.16 7.17
N PRO A 92 -2.60 -17.36 7.57
CA PRO A 92 -3.43 -18.33 8.28
C PRO A 92 -3.77 -17.92 9.71
N SER A 93 -2.88 -17.17 10.36
CA SER A 93 -3.05 -16.67 11.72
C SER A 93 -4.24 -15.73 11.80
N ASP A 94 -4.30 -14.75 10.89
CA ASP A 94 -5.35 -13.74 10.84
C ASP A 94 -6.52 -14.15 9.92
N LYS A 95 -6.38 -15.29 9.23
CA LYS A 95 -7.33 -15.84 8.26
C LYS A 95 -7.73 -14.85 7.18
N VAL A 96 -6.75 -14.17 6.60
CA VAL A 96 -6.93 -13.23 5.49
C VAL A 96 -6.06 -13.61 4.30
N ALA A 97 -6.52 -13.28 3.09
CA ALA A 97 -5.81 -13.53 1.86
C ALA A 97 -5.80 -12.29 0.98
N MET A 98 -4.67 -12.05 0.31
CA MET A 98 -4.50 -11.00 -0.67
C MET A 98 -4.09 -11.59 -2.00
N VAL A 99 -4.67 -11.04 -3.07
CA VAL A 99 -4.28 -11.38 -4.43
C VAL A 99 -3.68 -10.14 -5.07
N TYR A 100 -2.50 -10.29 -5.65
CA TYR A 100 -1.78 -9.24 -6.33
C TYR A 100 -1.73 -9.51 -7.83
N GLY A 101 -1.99 -8.48 -8.64
CA GLY A 101 -1.80 -8.56 -10.09
C GLY A 101 -0.33 -8.43 -10.53
N ILE A 102 -0.12 -8.29 -11.84
CA ILE A 102 1.22 -8.16 -12.45
C ILE A 102 2.00 -6.96 -11.90
N HIS A 103 1.33 -5.81 -11.74
CA HIS A 103 1.93 -4.57 -11.21
C HIS A 103 2.03 -4.56 -9.68
N LYS A 104 1.81 -5.71 -9.04
CA LYS A 104 1.81 -5.89 -7.58
C LYS A 104 0.85 -4.93 -6.87
N ASP A 105 -0.25 -4.57 -7.54
CA ASP A 105 -1.41 -3.96 -6.90
C ASP A 105 -2.30 -5.05 -6.33
N VAL A 106 -2.87 -4.80 -5.15
CA VAL A 106 -3.88 -5.67 -4.54
C VAL A 106 -5.14 -5.59 -5.40
N ILE A 107 -5.52 -6.72 -5.99
CA ILE A 107 -6.75 -6.84 -6.79
C ILE A 107 -7.89 -7.47 -5.97
N ARG A 108 -7.58 -8.23 -4.92
CA ARG A 108 -8.56 -8.80 -3.99
C ARG A 108 -7.99 -8.89 -2.58
N PHE A 109 -8.83 -8.60 -1.59
CA PHE A 109 -8.55 -8.81 -0.17
C PHE A 109 -9.75 -9.51 0.46
N ASN A 110 -9.54 -10.71 1.00
CA ASN A 110 -10.60 -11.56 1.53
C ASN A 110 -10.27 -11.95 2.98
N GLN A 111 -11.27 -11.92 3.85
CA GLN A 111 -11.24 -12.70 5.08
C GLN A 111 -11.85 -14.07 4.81
N TYR A 112 -11.23 -15.12 5.32
CA TYR A 112 -11.77 -16.46 5.25
C TYR A 112 -11.93 -17.02 6.66
N HIS A 113 -12.88 -17.92 6.84
CA HIS A 113 -12.89 -18.80 7.98
C HIS A 113 -12.43 -20.16 7.48
N ALA A 114 -11.39 -20.73 8.09
CA ALA A 114 -11.14 -22.15 7.91
C ALA A 114 -12.35 -22.87 8.53
N GLU A 115 -13.27 -23.36 7.71
CA GLU A 115 -14.09 -24.49 8.13
C GLU A 115 -13.22 -25.76 8.08
N PRO A 116 -13.39 -26.70 9.03
CA PRO A 116 -12.53 -27.87 9.10
C PRO A 116 -12.64 -28.72 7.83
N ALA A 117 -11.51 -29.34 7.48
CA ALA A 117 -11.39 -30.36 6.46
C ALA A 117 -12.56 -31.36 6.49
N ASN A 118 -13.45 -31.28 5.50
CA ASN A 118 -14.35 -32.36 5.08
C ASN A 118 -14.85 -32.09 3.66
N LEU A 119 -13.95 -32.13 2.69
CA LEU A 119 -14.30 -32.50 1.32
C LEU A 119 -13.90 -33.97 1.14
N VAL A 120 -14.69 -34.85 1.77
CA VAL A 120 -14.88 -36.20 1.26
C VAL A 120 -16.18 -36.16 0.47
N ARG A 121 -16.06 -36.24 -0.85
CA ARG A 121 -16.79 -37.17 -1.71
C ARG A 121 -16.20 -37.14 -3.11
#